data_AF-A0AAE3YLM3-F1
#
_entry.id   AF-A0AAE3YLM3-F1
#
_cell.length_a   1.000
_cell.length_b   1.000
_cell.length_c   1.000
_cell.angle_alpha   90.00
_cell.angle_beta   90.00
_cell.angle_gamma   90.00
#
_symmetry.space_group_name_H-M   'P 1'
#
loop_
_entity.id
_entity.type
_entity.pdbx_description
1 polymer ?
#
loop_
_entity_poly.entity_id
_entity_poly.type
_entity_poly.pdbx_seq_one_letter_code
_entity_poly.pdbx_strand_id
1 'polypeptide(L)'
;MSLTEAAWGEEKDRYGGGARDWAPVPHRISGLAVAGVVAGVASIVAVLLIGLASLFFAVPAAGFGLAAVIQVRRGLRRGLGLAVSPLLLTVVWAVLLAVGLGGSAAAAKRYESVTGLRAGDCFDRTEGDPERPFIPAGVERRDCTAPHDAELLGWATTDDQRYEFRAYPGEALLSEWAAAGCRRIHRDVIIDPPTQPAGAHLRWYVPRETEWAKGGRAMSCYLSFDGERPSRPARLTSDRVTEVQLRFLVAVLDIRYHAPIALADGPIADRRTAAAKVAAGYSLLPSQLGRGPWPAAAEPAIARLAEESTEARDRWMTVAETRTDESFTEALAAVGPATPTDAELAARAALGLTP
;
A
#
# COMPACT_ATOMS: atom_id res chain seq x y z
N MET A 1 -17.81 72.10 17.41
CA MET A 1 -16.71 71.52 16.61
C MET A 1 -16.40 70.15 17.22
N SER A 2 -16.86 68.99 16.72
CA SER A 2 -17.54 68.63 15.44
C SER A 2 -16.71 68.96 14.19
N LEU A 3 -16.42 68.07 13.22
CA LEU A 3 -16.76 66.66 12.87
C LEU A 3 -15.50 65.97 12.25
N THR A 4 -15.37 64.69 11.86
CA THR A 4 -16.15 63.40 11.91
C THR A 4 -15.14 62.22 11.71
N GLU A 5 -15.63 60.96 11.72
CA GLU A 5 -15.04 59.75 11.06
C GLU A 5 -13.69 59.21 11.58
N ALA A 6 -13.40 57.90 11.62
CA ALA A 6 -14.20 56.67 11.54
C ALA A 6 -13.50 55.60 12.42
N ALA A 7 -14.16 54.82 13.29
CA ALA A 7 -15.27 53.88 13.09
C ALA A 7 -14.87 52.52 12.46
N TRP A 8 -14.04 51.76 13.17
CA TRP A 8 -14.06 50.28 13.16
C TRP A 8 -13.99 49.78 14.61
N GLY A 9 -14.80 48.77 14.96
CA GLY A 9 -15.02 48.32 16.33
C GLY A 9 -14.16 47.15 16.78
N GLU A 10 -14.12 46.89 18.09
CA GLU A 10 -13.50 45.69 18.65
C GLU A 10 -14.36 44.45 18.36
N GLU A 11 -13.94 43.58 17.43
CA GLU A 11 -14.47 42.21 17.32
C GLU A 11 -13.57 41.20 18.05
N LYS A 12 -13.41 41.40 19.37
CA LYS A 12 -12.97 40.34 20.28
C LYS A 12 -14.14 39.38 20.51
N ASP A 13 -14.32 38.37 19.65
CA ASP A 13 -14.92 37.06 19.99
C ASP A 13 -15.05 36.12 18.76
N ARG A 14 -13.93 35.54 18.30
CA ARG A 14 -13.90 34.25 17.59
C ARG A 14 -12.71 33.40 18.03
N TYR A 15 -12.85 32.09 17.86
CA TYR A 15 -11.91 31.06 18.33
C TYR A 15 -11.86 30.81 19.85
N GLY A 16 -12.92 31.17 20.58
CA GLY A 16 -13.31 30.53 21.84
C GLY A 16 -13.80 29.09 21.64
N GLY A 17 -12.96 28.22 21.06
CA GLY A 17 -13.27 26.82 20.75
C GLY A 17 -13.19 25.93 21.99
N GLY A 18 -14.21 25.99 22.85
CA GLY A 18 -14.23 25.27 24.13
C GLY A 18 -14.01 23.76 23.99
N ALA A 19 -13.24 23.20 24.93
CA ALA A 19 -13.04 21.75 25.04
C ALA A 19 -14.40 21.05 25.17
N ARG A 20 -14.66 20.07 24.30
CA ARG A 20 -15.84 19.22 24.38
C ARG A 20 -15.49 17.97 25.17
N ASP A 21 -16.24 17.71 26.23
CA ASP A 21 -16.08 16.49 27.02
C ASP A 21 -16.30 15.25 26.16
N TRP A 22 -15.27 14.41 26.05
CA TRP A 22 -15.36 13.10 25.39
C TRP A 22 -16.07 12.09 26.27
N ALA A 23 -17.36 12.34 26.53
CA ALA A 23 -18.25 11.32 27.08
C ALA A 23 -18.37 10.17 26.06
N PRO A 24 -18.11 8.90 26.44
CA PRO A 24 -18.24 7.78 25.51
C PRO A 24 -19.70 7.62 25.11
N VAL A 25 -19.99 7.80 23.82
CA VAL A 25 -21.35 7.62 23.28
C VAL A 25 -21.74 6.14 23.45
N PRO A 26 -22.79 5.81 24.21
CA PRO A 26 -23.18 4.42 24.39
C PRO A 26 -23.81 3.92 23.09
N HIS A 27 -23.02 3.18 22.30
CA HIS A 27 -23.48 2.49 21.10
C HIS A 27 -24.50 1.40 21.47
N ARG A 28 -25.76 1.81 21.70
CA ARG A 28 -26.91 0.91 21.74
C ARG A 28 -27.08 0.33 20.34
N ILE A 29 -26.43 -0.80 20.08
CA ILE A 29 -26.73 -1.64 18.91
C ILE A 29 -28.24 -1.90 18.98
N SER A 30 -28.99 -1.33 18.04
CA SER A 30 -30.44 -1.44 18.09
C SER A 30 -30.81 -2.91 17.87
N GLY A 31 -31.69 -3.45 18.73
CA GLY A 31 -32.16 -4.83 18.57
C GLY A 31 -32.78 -5.09 17.19
N LEU A 32 -33.31 -4.03 16.56
CA LEU A 32 -33.80 -3.99 15.19
C LEU A 32 -32.70 -4.22 14.14
N ALA A 33 -31.47 -3.71 14.33
CA ALA A 33 -30.36 -3.97 13.40
C ALA A 33 -29.89 -5.43 13.48
N VAL A 34 -29.74 -5.97 14.69
CA VAL A 34 -29.39 -7.39 14.89
C VAL A 34 -30.51 -8.29 14.36
N ALA A 35 -31.78 -7.97 14.66
CA ALA A 35 -32.93 -8.68 14.11
C ALA A 35 -33.00 -8.58 12.59
N GLY A 36 -32.60 -7.45 11.99
CA GLY A 36 -32.50 -7.28 10.54
C GLY A 36 -31.46 -8.20 9.90
N VAL A 37 -30.26 -8.30 10.48
CA VAL A 37 -29.22 -9.24 10.01
C VAL A 37 -29.67 -10.69 10.19
N VAL A 38 -30.23 -11.05 11.35
CA VAL A 38 -30.73 -12.40 11.62
C VAL A 38 -31.90 -12.77 10.70
N ALA A 39 -32.84 -11.85 10.45
CA ALA A 39 -33.93 -12.06 9.50
C ALA A 39 -33.43 -12.16 8.05
N GLY A 40 -32.41 -11.38 7.67
CA GLY A 40 -31.75 -11.47 6.37
C GLY A 40 -31.08 -12.83 6.15
N VAL A 41 -30.27 -13.28 7.10
CA VAL A 41 -29.62 -14.61 7.05
C VAL A 41 -30.66 -15.73 7.09
N ALA A 42 -31.69 -15.63 7.94
CA ALA A 42 -32.78 -16.59 7.99
C ALA A 42 -33.58 -16.63 6.66
N SER A 43 -33.76 -15.49 5.99
CA SER A 43 -34.40 -15.42 4.66
C SER A 43 -33.53 -16.05 3.58
N ILE A 44 -32.22 -15.81 3.59
CA ILE A 44 -31.28 -16.45 2.65
C ILE A 44 -31.26 -17.96 2.87
N VAL A 45 -31.18 -18.43 4.13
CA VAL A 45 -31.22 -19.87 4.46
C VAL A 45 -32.59 -20.47 4.12
N ALA A 46 -33.71 -19.78 4.35
CA ALA A 46 -35.03 -20.24 3.94
C ALA A 46 -35.13 -20.36 2.41
N VAL A 47 -34.66 -19.38 1.64
CA VAL A 47 -34.61 -19.45 0.17
C VAL A 47 -33.69 -20.59 -0.29
N LEU A 48 -32.56 -20.83 0.37
CA LEU A 48 -31.65 -21.92 0.03
C LEU A 48 -32.28 -23.30 0.31
N LEU A 49 -32.94 -23.46 1.46
CA LEU A 49 -33.63 -24.69 1.86
C LEU A 49 -34.87 -24.95 1.00
N ILE A 50 -35.65 -23.92 0.67
CA ILE A 50 -36.78 -24.01 -0.27
C ILE A 50 -36.27 -24.32 -1.68
N GLY A 51 -35.13 -23.76 -2.10
CA GLY A 51 -34.45 -24.09 -3.36
C GLY A 51 -34.00 -25.55 -3.41
N LEU A 52 -33.39 -26.06 -2.34
CA LEU A 52 -32.93 -27.44 -2.26
C LEU A 52 -34.09 -28.44 -2.16
N ALA A 53 -35.14 -28.10 -1.40
CA ALA A 53 -36.38 -28.88 -1.32
C ALA A 53 -37.15 -28.88 -2.65
N SER A 54 -37.24 -27.74 -3.34
CA SER A 54 -37.87 -27.67 -4.66
C SER A 54 -37.06 -28.41 -5.72
N LEU A 55 -35.73 -28.50 -5.63
CA LEU A 55 -34.92 -29.42 -6.45
C LEU A 55 -35.26 -30.89 -6.15
N PHE A 56 -35.45 -31.26 -4.89
CA PHE A 56 -35.86 -32.60 -4.47
C PHE A 56 -37.27 -32.97 -4.98
N PHE A 57 -38.21 -32.03 -5.01
CA PHE A 57 -39.54 -32.22 -5.61
C PHE A 57 -39.57 -32.08 -7.15
N ALA A 58 -38.60 -31.39 -7.76
CA ALA A 58 -38.53 -31.21 -9.21
C ALA A 58 -38.25 -32.52 -9.95
N VAL A 59 -37.49 -33.45 -9.37
CA VAL A 59 -37.20 -34.76 -9.99
C VAL A 59 -38.47 -35.62 -10.14
N PRO A 60 -39.30 -35.83 -9.09
CA PRO A 60 -40.65 -36.38 -9.24
C PRO A 60 -41.53 -35.59 -10.22
N ALA A 61 -41.55 -34.26 -10.12
CA ALA A 61 -42.42 -33.42 -10.96
C ALA A 61 -42.08 -33.52 -12.46
N ALA A 62 -40.80 -33.64 -12.82
CA ALA A 62 -40.37 -33.89 -14.20
C ALA A 62 -40.85 -35.25 -14.71
N GLY A 63 -40.80 -36.30 -13.87
CA GLY A 63 -41.34 -37.62 -14.17
C GLY A 63 -42.86 -37.59 -14.43
N PHE A 64 -43.63 -36.94 -13.56
CA PHE A 64 -45.08 -36.77 -13.75
C PHE A 64 -45.41 -35.90 -14.97
N GLY A 65 -44.62 -34.85 -15.24
CA GLY A 65 -44.79 -34.02 -16.44
C GLY A 65 -44.60 -34.82 -17.74
N LEU A 66 -43.56 -35.65 -17.82
CA LEU A 66 -43.31 -36.52 -18.97
C LEU A 66 -44.42 -37.56 -19.16
N ALA A 67 -44.89 -38.18 -18.06
CA ALA A 67 -46.02 -39.11 -18.07
C ALA A 67 -47.32 -38.43 -18.56
N ALA A 68 -47.61 -37.22 -18.07
CA ALA A 68 -48.79 -36.45 -18.49
C ALA A 68 -48.78 -36.11 -19.98
N VAL A 69 -47.62 -35.74 -20.55
CA VAL A 69 -47.48 -35.48 -22.00
C VAL A 69 -47.76 -36.75 -22.84
N ILE A 70 -47.31 -37.92 -22.38
CA ILE A 70 -47.60 -39.21 -23.03
C ILE A 70 -49.10 -39.54 -22.94
N GLN A 71 -49.75 -39.21 -21.81
CA GLN A 71 -51.16 -39.50 -21.57
C GLN A 71 -52.10 -38.57 -22.34
N VAL A 72 -51.75 -37.29 -22.50
CA VAL A 72 -52.47 -36.32 -23.35
C VAL A 72 -52.51 -36.75 -24.81
N ARG A 73 -51.46 -37.42 -25.32
CA ARG A 73 -51.44 -37.99 -26.69
C ARG A 73 -52.46 -39.11 -26.92
N ARG A 74 -53.19 -39.58 -25.90
CA ARG A 74 -54.17 -40.68 -25.98
C ARG A 74 -55.61 -40.29 -25.64
N GLY A 75 -55.93 -39.02 -25.35
CA GLY A 75 -57.29 -38.63 -24.97
C GLY A 75 -57.63 -37.14 -25.17
N LEU A 76 -58.64 -36.86 -25.99
CA LEU A 76 -59.17 -35.52 -26.26
C LEU A 76 -59.92 -34.92 -25.04
N ARG A 77 -59.25 -34.14 -24.19
CA ARG A 77 -59.91 -33.16 -23.29
C ARG A 77 -59.15 -31.83 -23.22
N ARG A 78 -59.91 -30.74 -23.03
CA ARG A 78 -59.42 -29.35 -22.99
C ARG A 78 -58.77 -29.06 -21.63
N GLY A 79 -57.57 -28.48 -21.62
CA GLY A 79 -56.85 -28.14 -20.37
C GLY A 79 -55.43 -27.60 -20.50
N LEU A 80 -55.01 -27.10 -21.67
CA LEU A 80 -53.61 -26.81 -21.99
C LEU A 80 -52.97 -25.61 -21.24
N GLY A 81 -53.76 -24.77 -20.54
CA GLY A 81 -53.28 -23.50 -19.98
C GLY A 81 -52.45 -23.57 -18.69
N LEU A 82 -52.48 -24.68 -17.95
CA LEU A 82 -51.91 -24.75 -16.59
C LEU A 82 -50.62 -25.58 -16.45
N ALA A 83 -50.18 -26.28 -17.50
CA ALA A 83 -49.01 -27.17 -17.44
C ALA A 83 -47.68 -26.48 -17.85
N VAL A 84 -47.75 -25.32 -18.52
CA VAL A 84 -46.58 -24.69 -19.17
C VAL A 84 -45.86 -23.69 -18.26
N SER A 85 -46.58 -23.03 -17.35
CA SER A 85 -46.04 -22.02 -16.43
C SER A 85 -44.88 -22.49 -15.53
N PRO A 86 -44.89 -23.68 -14.89
CA PRO A 86 -43.76 -24.10 -14.05
C PRO A 86 -42.50 -24.41 -14.87
N LEU A 87 -42.65 -24.84 -16.13
CA LEU A 87 -41.52 -25.16 -17.01
C LEU A 87 -40.79 -23.90 -17.49
N LEU A 88 -41.53 -22.85 -17.81
CA LEU A 88 -40.95 -21.54 -18.13
C LEU A 88 -40.27 -20.92 -16.90
N LEU A 89 -40.88 -21.03 -15.72
CA LEU A 89 -40.32 -20.49 -14.48
C LEU A 89 -39.00 -21.16 -14.08
N THR A 90 -38.86 -22.48 -14.23
CA THR A 90 -37.60 -23.18 -13.95
C THR A 90 -36.52 -22.89 -14.99
N VAL A 91 -36.87 -22.73 -16.28
CA VAL A 91 -35.91 -22.27 -17.31
C VAL A 91 -35.41 -20.85 -17.02
N VAL A 92 -36.30 -19.92 -16.66
CA VAL A 92 -35.90 -18.55 -16.28
C VAL A 92 -34.99 -18.55 -15.05
N TRP A 93 -35.30 -19.32 -14.01
CA TRP A 93 -34.43 -19.45 -12.84
C TRP A 93 -33.07 -20.08 -13.16
N ALA A 94 -33.02 -21.10 -14.02
CA ALA A 94 -31.76 -21.70 -14.45
C ALA A 94 -30.89 -20.70 -15.24
N VAL A 95 -31.48 -19.88 -16.11
CA VAL A 95 -30.77 -18.82 -16.84
C VAL A 95 -30.28 -17.72 -15.88
N LEU A 96 -31.11 -17.26 -14.94
CA LEU A 96 -30.70 -16.26 -13.94
C LEU A 96 -29.55 -16.76 -13.06
N LEU A 97 -29.59 -18.02 -12.61
CA LEU A 97 -28.50 -18.64 -11.87
C LEU A 97 -27.22 -18.78 -12.72
N ALA A 98 -27.33 -19.21 -13.99
CA ALA A 98 -26.19 -19.31 -14.89
C ALA A 98 -25.54 -17.94 -15.18
N VAL A 99 -26.34 -16.88 -15.35
CA VAL A 99 -25.86 -15.50 -15.53
C VAL A 99 -25.22 -14.96 -14.24
N GLY A 100 -25.81 -15.21 -13.07
CA GLY A 100 -25.24 -14.81 -11.78
C GLY A 100 -23.92 -15.50 -11.44
N LEU A 101 -23.83 -16.82 -11.67
CA LEU A 101 -22.61 -17.61 -11.50
C LEU A 101 -21.54 -17.25 -12.54
N GLY A 102 -21.94 -17.02 -13.79
CA GLY A 102 -21.03 -16.58 -14.85
C GLY A 102 -20.45 -15.18 -14.59
N GLY A 103 -21.29 -14.23 -14.18
CA GLY A 103 -20.88 -12.86 -13.86
C GLY A 103 -19.95 -12.78 -12.65
N SER A 104 -20.26 -13.51 -11.58
CA SER A 104 -19.41 -13.57 -10.39
C SER A 104 -18.08 -14.28 -10.67
N ALA A 105 -18.07 -15.38 -11.42
CA ALA A 105 -16.83 -16.04 -11.85
C ALA A 105 -15.98 -15.18 -12.80
N ALA A 106 -16.59 -14.33 -13.63
CA ALA A 106 -15.89 -13.38 -14.48
C ALA A 106 -15.31 -12.19 -13.69
N ALA A 107 -16.01 -11.70 -12.67
CA ALA A 107 -15.50 -10.67 -11.77
C ALA A 107 -14.31 -11.17 -10.93
N ALA A 108 -14.43 -12.37 -10.35
CA ALA A 108 -13.39 -12.99 -9.53
C ALA A 108 -12.07 -13.30 -10.31
N LYS A 109 -12.10 -13.29 -11.65
CA LYS A 109 -10.93 -13.50 -12.50
C LYS A 109 -10.12 -12.24 -12.83
N ARG A 110 -10.58 -11.04 -12.44
CA ARG A 110 -9.88 -9.78 -12.77
C ARG A 110 -8.86 -9.32 -11.74
N TYR A 111 -8.88 -9.89 -10.53
CA TYR A 111 -8.11 -9.38 -9.41
C TYR A 111 -7.24 -10.50 -8.83
N GLU A 112 -5.92 -10.32 -8.93
CA GLU A 112 -4.96 -11.16 -8.22
C GLU A 112 -4.84 -10.69 -6.76
N SER A 113 -4.27 -11.53 -5.90
CA SER A 113 -3.79 -11.10 -4.58
C SER A 113 -2.40 -10.48 -4.73
N VAL A 114 -2.06 -9.52 -3.87
CA VAL A 114 -0.69 -8.95 -3.77
C VAL A 114 0.37 -10.06 -3.61
N THR A 115 0.02 -11.17 -2.98
CA THR A 115 0.90 -12.33 -2.79
C THR A 115 1.16 -13.17 -4.04
N GLY A 116 0.44 -12.92 -5.15
CA GLY A 116 0.65 -13.56 -6.45
C GLY A 116 1.57 -12.77 -7.41
N LEU A 117 1.93 -11.54 -7.03
CA LEU A 117 2.85 -10.69 -7.79
C LEU A 117 4.31 -11.19 -7.72
N ARG A 118 5.21 -10.53 -8.44
CA ARG A 118 6.67 -10.72 -8.38
C ARG A 118 7.38 -9.40 -8.07
N ALA A 119 8.61 -9.46 -7.54
CA ALA A 119 9.39 -8.26 -7.28
C ALA A 119 9.77 -7.55 -8.60
N GLY A 120 9.23 -6.35 -8.82
CA GLY A 120 9.22 -5.62 -10.10
C GLY A 120 7.93 -5.74 -10.91
N ASP A 121 6.90 -6.44 -10.43
CA ASP A 121 5.56 -6.32 -11.01
C ASP A 121 4.99 -4.94 -10.66
N CYS A 122 4.64 -4.17 -11.69
CA CYS A 122 3.84 -2.98 -11.58
C CYS A 122 2.35 -3.36 -11.58
N PHE A 123 1.52 -2.63 -10.81
CA PHE A 123 0.10 -2.95 -10.66
C PHE A 123 -0.75 -1.72 -10.35
N ASP A 124 -2.00 -1.76 -10.79
CA ASP A 124 -3.05 -0.86 -10.34
C ASP A 124 -3.70 -1.44 -9.07
N ARG A 125 -3.99 -0.57 -8.11
CA ARG A 125 -4.63 -0.93 -6.84
C ARG A 125 -6.13 -0.73 -7.01
N THR A 126 -6.94 -1.78 -6.80
CA THR A 126 -8.37 -1.50 -6.60
C THR A 126 -8.54 -0.68 -5.32
N GLU A 127 -9.60 0.13 -5.26
CA GLU A 127 -10.01 0.73 -3.99
C GLU A 127 -10.13 -0.36 -2.92
N GLY A 128 -9.63 -0.03 -1.72
CA GLY A 128 -9.64 -0.94 -0.58
C GLY A 128 -10.97 -0.93 0.15
N ASP A 129 -10.96 -1.54 1.33
CA ASP A 129 -11.91 -1.19 2.37
C ASP A 129 -11.75 0.31 2.72
N PRO A 130 -12.81 1.14 2.72
CA PRO A 130 -12.72 2.57 3.05
C PRO A 130 -12.13 2.87 4.43
N GLU A 131 -12.23 1.94 5.39
CA GLU A 131 -11.59 2.08 6.71
C GLU A 131 -10.09 1.76 6.68
N ARG A 132 -9.63 1.10 5.60
CA ARG A 132 -8.26 0.58 5.42
C ARG A 132 -7.73 0.87 3.99
N PRO A 133 -7.67 2.15 3.55
CA PRO A 133 -7.42 2.53 2.15
C PRO A 133 -6.04 2.08 1.59
N PHE A 134 -5.10 1.72 2.47
CA PHE A 134 -3.79 1.19 2.09
C PHE A 134 -3.78 -0.32 1.82
N ILE A 135 -4.88 -1.04 2.10
CA ILE A 135 -5.02 -2.45 1.76
C ILE A 135 -5.81 -2.57 0.46
N PRO A 136 -5.19 -2.90 -0.70
CA PRO A 136 -5.93 -3.12 -1.93
C PRO A 136 -6.83 -4.35 -1.80
N ALA A 137 -8.11 -4.22 -2.16
CA ALA A 137 -9.06 -5.35 -2.13
C ALA A 137 -8.68 -6.44 -3.15
N GLY A 138 -8.02 -6.05 -4.23
CA GLY A 138 -7.24 -6.89 -5.13
C GLY A 138 -6.29 -6.04 -5.98
N VAL A 139 -5.48 -6.67 -6.82
CA VAL A 139 -4.53 -5.98 -7.72
C VAL A 139 -4.72 -6.41 -9.17
N GLU A 140 -4.53 -5.47 -10.09
CA GLU A 140 -4.44 -5.74 -11.53
C GLU A 140 -2.99 -5.51 -11.97
N ARG A 141 -2.28 -6.55 -12.42
CA ARG A 141 -0.90 -6.41 -12.93
C ARG A 141 -0.91 -5.58 -14.22
N ARG A 142 -0.01 -4.60 -14.30
CA ARG A 142 0.16 -3.68 -15.43
C ARG A 142 1.54 -3.88 -16.05
N ASP A 143 1.69 -3.46 -17.31
CA ASP A 143 3.03 -3.28 -17.86
C ASP A 143 3.67 -2.05 -17.18
N CYS A 144 4.92 -2.16 -16.72
CA CYS A 144 5.62 -1.05 -16.09
C CYS A 144 5.90 0.14 -17.05
N THR A 145 5.77 -0.06 -18.36
CA THR A 145 5.81 1.02 -19.36
C THR A 145 4.47 1.76 -19.52
N ALA A 146 3.41 1.27 -18.89
CA ALA A 146 2.13 1.97 -18.76
C ALA A 146 2.03 2.67 -17.39
N PRO A 147 1.24 3.77 -17.28
CA PRO A 147 0.93 4.38 -16.00
C PRO A 147 0.30 3.38 -15.02
N HIS A 148 0.85 3.29 -13.81
CA HIS A 148 0.41 2.37 -12.76
C HIS A 148 0.41 3.00 -11.35
N ASP A 149 -0.43 2.49 -10.44
CA ASP A 149 -0.51 2.99 -9.04
C ASP A 149 0.61 2.51 -8.11
N ALA A 150 1.24 1.36 -8.39
CA ALA A 150 2.18 0.73 -7.47
C ALA A 150 3.20 -0.21 -8.14
N GLU A 151 4.35 -0.42 -7.48
CA GLU A 151 5.39 -1.38 -7.87
C GLU A 151 5.79 -2.26 -6.67
N LEU A 152 5.77 -3.59 -6.81
CA LEU A 152 6.17 -4.51 -5.75
C LEU A 152 7.70 -4.57 -5.62
N LEU A 153 8.23 -4.20 -4.44
CA LEU A 153 9.66 -4.29 -4.13
C LEU A 153 10.09 -5.70 -3.73
N GLY A 154 9.19 -6.47 -3.08
CA GLY A 154 9.44 -7.82 -2.60
C GLY A 154 8.60 -8.15 -1.36
N TRP A 155 9.12 -9.03 -0.50
CA TRP A 155 8.42 -9.45 0.72
C TRP A 155 9.35 -9.48 1.92
N ALA A 156 8.87 -8.92 3.03
CA ALA A 156 9.42 -9.22 4.35
C ALA A 156 8.77 -10.52 4.84
N THR A 157 9.58 -11.50 5.25
CA THR A 157 9.09 -12.72 5.90
C THR A 157 9.37 -12.67 7.40
N THR A 158 8.70 -13.53 8.16
CA THR A 158 8.98 -13.76 9.58
C THR A 158 10.14 -14.75 9.81
N ASP A 159 11.02 -14.93 8.82
CA ASP A 159 12.11 -15.93 8.86
C ASP A 159 13.33 -15.47 9.69
N ASP A 160 13.25 -14.27 10.27
CA ASP A 160 14.00 -13.94 11.49
C ASP A 160 13.52 -14.90 12.60
N GLN A 161 14.31 -15.95 12.85
CA GLN A 161 13.90 -17.20 13.52
C GLN A 161 13.46 -17.07 15.00
N ARG A 162 13.24 -15.85 15.49
CA ARG A 162 12.70 -15.54 16.81
C ARG A 162 11.18 -15.77 16.92
N TYR A 163 10.48 -16.01 15.81
CA TYR A 163 9.02 -15.82 15.72
C TYR A 163 8.25 -16.96 14.98
N GLU A 164 8.36 -18.21 15.44
CA GLU A 164 7.53 -19.35 14.98
C GLU A 164 6.05 -19.26 15.42
N PHE A 165 5.32 -18.24 14.96
CA PHE A 165 3.90 -18.08 15.28
C PHE A 165 3.02 -19.05 14.50
N ARG A 166 2.57 -20.12 15.19
CA ARG A 166 1.55 -21.05 14.69
C ARG A 166 0.16 -20.39 14.67
N ALA A 167 -0.22 -19.72 15.77
CA ALA A 167 -1.41 -18.87 15.84
C ALA A 167 -1.21 -17.56 15.07
N TYR A 168 -2.28 -16.85 14.75
CA TYR A 168 -2.22 -15.51 14.15
C TYR A 168 -1.78 -14.46 15.20
N PRO A 169 -0.68 -13.72 15.00
CA PRO A 169 -0.14 -12.79 16.00
C PRO A 169 -0.87 -11.44 16.07
N GLY A 170 -1.87 -11.20 15.20
CA GLY A 170 -2.59 -9.94 15.12
C GLY A 170 -1.97 -8.95 14.12
N GLU A 171 -2.82 -8.10 13.56
CA GLU A 171 -2.45 -7.21 12.44
C GLU A 171 -1.42 -6.14 12.82
N ALA A 172 -1.56 -5.53 14.00
CA ALA A 172 -0.66 -4.45 14.44
C ALA A 172 0.80 -4.93 14.54
N LEU A 173 1.03 -6.09 15.16
CA LEU A 173 2.36 -6.67 15.34
C LEU A 173 2.98 -7.11 14.01
N LEU A 174 2.18 -7.64 13.08
CA LEU A 174 2.64 -7.88 11.70
C LEU A 174 2.99 -6.57 10.98
N SER A 175 2.22 -5.50 11.21
CA SER A 175 2.45 -4.18 10.59
C SER A 175 3.76 -3.54 11.08
N GLU A 176 4.11 -3.70 12.35
CA GLU A 176 5.40 -3.27 12.91
C GLU A 176 6.58 -4.03 12.28
N TRP A 177 6.48 -5.36 12.16
CA TRP A 177 7.52 -6.16 11.49
C TRP A 177 7.61 -5.88 9.98
N ALA A 178 6.48 -5.66 9.32
CA ALA A 178 6.42 -5.26 7.92
C ALA A 178 7.07 -3.88 7.73
N ALA A 179 6.79 -2.90 8.60
CA ALA A 179 7.46 -1.60 8.57
C ALA A 179 8.99 -1.74 8.68
N ALA A 180 9.49 -2.58 9.60
CA ALA A 180 10.93 -2.84 9.75
C ALA A 180 11.54 -3.57 8.53
N GLY A 181 10.90 -4.65 8.07
CA GLY A 181 11.39 -5.48 6.95
C GLY A 181 11.30 -4.79 5.60
N CYS A 182 10.18 -4.10 5.32
CA CYS A 182 9.99 -3.34 4.09
C CYS A 182 10.90 -2.11 4.02
N ARG A 183 11.22 -1.44 5.14
CA ARG A 183 12.23 -0.36 5.15
C ARG A 183 13.65 -0.85 4.83
N ARG A 184 13.98 -2.11 5.14
CA ARG A 184 15.24 -2.75 4.70
C ARG A 184 15.20 -3.04 3.20
N ILE A 185 14.18 -3.76 2.73
CA ILE A 185 13.99 -4.08 1.30
C ILE A 185 13.97 -2.81 0.44
N HIS A 186 13.32 -1.73 0.89
CA HIS A 186 13.30 -0.45 0.20
C HIS A 186 14.70 0.18 0.07
N ARG A 187 15.53 0.17 1.12
CA ARG A 187 16.94 0.63 1.04
C ARG A 187 17.76 -0.21 0.07
N ASP A 188 17.53 -1.52 0.06
CA ASP A 188 18.36 -2.47 -0.68
C ASP A 188 17.94 -2.61 -2.16
N VAL A 189 16.70 -2.21 -2.51
CA VAL A 189 16.15 -2.20 -3.88
C VAL A 189 16.14 -0.80 -4.51
N ILE A 190 16.08 0.27 -3.73
CA ILE A 190 16.15 1.68 -4.20
C ILE A 190 17.55 2.23 -3.93
N ILE A 191 18.49 1.91 -4.82
CA ILE A 191 19.91 2.30 -4.69
C ILE A 191 20.16 3.79 -4.99
N ASP A 192 19.17 4.52 -5.52
CA ASP A 192 19.25 5.94 -5.82
C ASP A 192 17.97 6.71 -5.41
N PRO A 193 17.75 6.94 -4.09
CA PRO A 193 16.51 7.52 -3.56
C PRO A 193 16.09 8.88 -4.18
N PRO A 194 16.99 9.82 -4.55
CA PRO A 194 16.62 11.06 -5.23
C PRO A 194 15.87 10.89 -6.57
N THR A 195 15.92 9.71 -7.20
CA THR A 195 15.26 9.44 -8.50
C THR A 195 13.84 8.87 -8.39
N GLN A 196 13.33 8.70 -7.17
CA GLN A 196 11.96 8.28 -6.92
C GLN A 196 10.96 9.35 -7.41
N PRO A 197 9.80 8.94 -7.97
CA PRO A 197 8.72 9.88 -8.28
C PRO A 197 8.28 10.68 -7.05
N ALA A 198 7.88 11.94 -7.25
CA ALA A 198 7.16 12.67 -6.22
C ALA A 198 5.84 11.95 -5.89
N GLY A 199 5.49 11.86 -4.60
CA GLY A 199 4.35 11.05 -4.15
C GLY A 199 4.62 9.54 -4.09
N ALA A 200 5.86 9.07 -4.31
CA ALA A 200 6.23 7.68 -4.04
C ALA A 200 6.29 7.42 -2.52
N HIS A 201 5.43 6.51 -2.05
CA HIS A 201 5.34 6.13 -0.65
C HIS A 201 5.54 4.63 -0.45
N LEU A 202 6.44 4.24 0.45
CA LEU A 202 6.58 2.85 0.88
C LEU A 202 5.33 2.42 1.66
N ARG A 203 4.66 1.40 1.17
CA ARG A 203 3.50 0.75 1.79
C ARG A 203 3.79 -0.74 2.01
N TRP A 204 2.98 -1.37 2.84
CA TRP A 204 3.04 -2.81 3.05
C TRP A 204 1.66 -3.41 3.25
N TYR A 205 1.54 -4.70 2.93
CA TYR A 205 0.37 -5.52 3.16
C TYR A 205 0.76 -6.73 4.02
N VAL A 206 -0.04 -7.02 5.05
CA VAL A 206 0.16 -8.15 5.97
C VAL A 206 -0.95 -9.19 5.79
N PRO A 207 -0.66 -10.51 5.90
CA PRO A 207 -1.69 -11.54 5.79
C PRO A 207 -2.76 -11.36 6.86
N ARG A 208 -4.04 -11.51 6.50
CA ARG A 208 -5.14 -11.57 7.48
C ARG A 208 -5.18 -12.95 8.14
N GLU A 209 -5.92 -13.09 9.24
CA GLU A 209 -6.09 -14.37 9.95
C GLU A 209 -6.50 -15.53 9.02
N THR A 210 -7.40 -15.27 8.06
CA THR A 210 -7.90 -16.27 7.10
C THR A 210 -6.90 -16.65 6.00
N GLU A 211 -5.84 -15.87 5.80
CA GLU A 211 -4.68 -16.21 4.97
C GLU A 211 -3.57 -16.86 5.80
N TRP A 212 -3.39 -16.39 7.05
CA TRP A 212 -2.48 -16.98 8.02
C TRP A 212 -2.84 -18.44 8.33
N ALA A 213 -4.13 -18.73 8.49
CA ALA A 213 -4.67 -20.09 8.66
C ALA A 213 -4.42 -21.01 7.45
N LYS A 214 -4.14 -20.43 6.26
CA LYS A 214 -3.80 -21.15 5.02
C LYS A 214 -2.28 -21.21 4.76
N GLY A 215 -1.46 -20.77 5.71
CA GLY A 215 0.00 -20.75 5.60
C GLY A 215 0.62 -19.44 5.08
N GLY A 216 -0.17 -18.38 4.87
CA GLY A 216 0.37 -17.07 4.50
C GLY A 216 1.26 -16.49 5.61
N ARG A 217 2.53 -16.23 5.30
CA ARG A 217 3.53 -15.63 6.22
C ARG A 217 4.31 -14.45 5.64
N ALA A 218 4.22 -14.22 4.33
CA ALA A 218 4.91 -13.13 3.64
C ALA A 218 4.14 -11.81 3.78
N MET A 219 4.82 -10.76 4.21
CA MET A 219 4.35 -9.38 4.26
C MET A 219 4.84 -8.67 3.00
N SER A 220 3.94 -8.20 2.15
CA SER A 220 4.29 -7.69 0.81
C SER A 220 4.68 -6.22 0.89
N CYS A 221 5.82 -5.85 0.30
CA CYS A 221 6.40 -4.52 0.34
C CYS A 221 6.31 -3.86 -1.05
N TYR A 222 5.73 -2.67 -1.15
CA TYR A 222 5.54 -1.98 -2.44
C TYR A 222 5.65 -0.47 -2.30
N LEU A 223 5.98 0.20 -3.41
CA LEU A 223 5.76 1.63 -3.57
C LEU A 223 4.32 1.85 -4.03
N SER A 224 3.65 2.89 -3.51
CA SER A 224 2.44 3.46 -4.09
C SER A 224 2.71 4.89 -4.54
N PHE A 225 2.15 5.30 -5.68
CA PHE A 225 2.33 6.65 -6.24
C PHE A 225 1.08 7.49 -6.04
N ASP A 226 1.12 8.41 -5.08
CA ASP A 226 0.02 9.33 -4.79
C ASP A 226 0.17 10.58 -5.68
N GLY A 227 -0.54 10.62 -6.81
CA GLY A 227 -0.51 11.73 -7.77
C GLY A 227 -0.18 11.31 -9.21
N GLU A 228 1.03 11.62 -9.68
CA GLU A 228 1.47 11.22 -11.03
C GLU A 228 1.83 9.73 -11.06
N ARG A 229 1.17 8.98 -11.94
CA ARG A 229 1.42 7.55 -12.15
C ARG A 229 2.62 7.34 -13.09
N PRO A 230 3.75 6.77 -12.64
CA PRO A 230 4.92 6.59 -13.49
C PRO A 230 4.64 5.59 -14.62
N SER A 231 5.22 5.85 -15.79
CA SER A 231 5.22 4.99 -17.00
C SER A 231 6.58 4.31 -17.21
N ARG A 232 7.29 4.06 -16.10
CA ARG A 232 8.54 3.31 -15.99
C ARG A 232 8.61 2.69 -14.60
N PRO A 233 9.41 1.63 -14.37
CA PRO A 233 9.75 1.22 -13.01
C PRO A 233 10.29 2.40 -12.19
N ALA A 234 9.88 2.49 -10.93
CA ALA A 234 10.46 3.39 -9.95
C ALA A 234 11.70 2.77 -9.31
N ARG A 235 11.81 1.43 -9.25
CA ARG A 235 13.02 0.78 -8.78
C ARG A 235 14.22 1.04 -9.70
N LEU A 236 15.37 1.33 -9.10
CA LEU A 236 16.67 1.26 -9.75
C LEU A 236 17.48 0.13 -9.13
N THR A 237 17.46 -1.05 -9.75
CA THR A 237 18.21 -2.21 -9.27
C THR A 237 19.62 -2.26 -9.88
N SER A 238 20.54 -2.99 -9.25
CA SER A 238 21.96 -3.04 -9.62
C SER A 238 22.24 -3.64 -11.01
N ASP A 239 21.27 -4.34 -11.62
CA ASP A 239 21.30 -4.78 -13.02
C ASP A 239 21.10 -3.63 -14.03
N ARG A 240 20.71 -2.43 -13.57
CA ARG A 240 20.38 -1.26 -14.40
C ARG A 240 21.40 -0.13 -14.35
N VAL A 241 22.51 -0.33 -13.65
CA VAL A 241 23.62 0.63 -13.52
C VAL A 241 24.95 -0.04 -13.85
N THR A 242 25.91 0.74 -14.35
CA THR A 242 27.29 0.29 -14.51
C THR A 242 27.97 0.11 -13.15
N GLU A 243 29.06 -0.67 -13.07
CA GLU A 243 29.81 -0.87 -11.82
C GLU A 243 30.30 0.46 -11.21
N VAL A 244 30.72 1.41 -12.06
CA VAL A 244 31.18 2.75 -11.64
C VAL A 244 30.02 3.56 -11.04
N GLN A 245 28.86 3.57 -11.71
CA GLN A 245 27.64 4.20 -11.18
C GLN A 245 27.20 3.56 -9.86
N LEU A 246 27.19 2.23 -9.78
CA LEU A 246 26.86 1.49 -8.55
C LEU A 246 27.83 1.84 -7.40
N ARG A 247 29.12 1.95 -7.69
CA ARG A 247 30.15 2.33 -6.69
C ARG A 247 29.91 3.74 -6.13
N PHE A 248 29.52 4.69 -6.98
CA PHE A 248 29.15 6.03 -6.55
C PHE A 248 27.85 6.04 -5.75
N LEU A 249 26.79 5.39 -6.25
CA LEU A 249 25.48 5.35 -5.60
C LEU A 249 25.55 4.69 -4.22
N VAL A 250 26.27 3.57 -4.08
CA VAL A 250 26.50 2.91 -2.79
C VAL A 250 27.29 3.79 -1.81
N ALA A 251 28.17 4.68 -2.30
CA ALA A 251 28.90 5.62 -1.44
C ALA A 251 27.97 6.68 -0.82
N VAL A 252 26.97 7.17 -1.56
CA VAL A 252 26.00 8.19 -1.08
C VAL A 252 24.71 7.61 -0.49
N LEU A 253 24.45 6.31 -0.65
CA LEU A 253 23.15 5.68 -0.35
C LEU A 253 22.65 5.95 1.07
N ASP A 254 23.44 5.69 2.11
CA ASP A 254 22.96 5.88 3.49
C ASP A 254 22.69 7.35 3.84
N ILE A 255 23.42 8.29 3.23
CA ILE A 255 23.16 9.74 3.36
C ILE A 255 21.80 10.06 2.71
N ARG A 256 21.61 9.70 1.44
CA ARG A 256 20.42 10.04 0.66
C ARG A 256 19.17 9.28 1.12
N TYR A 257 19.33 8.09 1.72
CA TYR A 257 18.24 7.33 2.31
C TYR A 257 17.82 7.86 3.69
N HIS A 258 18.77 8.22 4.55
CA HIS A 258 18.45 8.59 5.93
C HIS A 258 18.26 10.10 6.18
N ALA A 259 18.82 10.99 5.36
CA ALA A 259 18.61 12.44 5.56
C ALA A 259 17.13 12.87 5.43
N PRO A 260 16.33 12.37 4.48
CA PRO A 260 14.89 12.66 4.45
C PRO A 260 14.14 12.14 5.68
N ILE A 261 14.54 10.98 6.22
CA ILE A 261 13.93 10.37 7.42
C ILE A 261 14.26 11.16 8.69
N ALA A 262 15.46 11.75 8.77
CA ALA A 262 15.82 12.63 9.88
C ALA A 262 15.06 13.96 9.84
N LEU A 263 14.98 14.59 8.66
CA LEU A 263 14.33 15.89 8.46
C LEU A 263 12.79 15.82 8.53
N ALA A 264 12.16 14.74 8.08
CA ALA A 264 10.70 14.59 8.12
C ALA A 264 10.14 14.49 9.55
N ASP A 265 8.90 14.94 9.74
CA ASP A 265 8.23 14.81 11.03
C ASP A 265 7.80 13.36 11.33
N GLY A 266 7.94 12.99 12.61
CA GLY A 266 7.78 11.62 13.08
C GLY A 266 8.42 11.41 14.45
N PRO A 267 8.47 10.16 14.94
CA PRO A 267 9.04 9.82 16.25
C PRO A 267 10.49 10.28 16.39
N ILE A 268 10.80 10.99 17.48
CA ILE A 268 12.13 11.59 17.67
C ILE A 268 13.26 10.54 17.71
N ALA A 269 12.97 9.33 18.19
CA ALA A 269 13.91 8.21 18.20
C ALA A 269 14.27 7.71 16.78
N ASP A 270 13.32 7.69 15.85
CA ASP A 270 13.56 7.34 14.45
C ASP A 270 14.39 8.45 13.77
N ARG A 271 14.04 9.72 14.00
CA ARG A 271 14.78 10.89 13.47
C ARG A 271 16.23 10.92 13.97
N ARG A 272 16.46 10.66 15.26
CA ARG A 272 17.80 10.52 15.87
C ARG A 272 18.59 9.35 15.25
N THR A 273 17.95 8.19 15.08
CA THR A 273 18.56 7.01 14.47
C THR A 273 18.94 7.27 13.01
N ALA A 274 18.13 8.02 12.27
CA ALA A 274 18.44 8.43 10.91
C ALA A 274 19.59 9.46 10.87
N ALA A 275 19.58 10.49 11.71
CA ALA A 275 20.64 11.50 11.77
C ALA A 275 22.02 10.89 12.07
N ALA A 276 22.10 9.96 13.03
CA ALA A 276 23.34 9.24 13.35
C ALA A 276 23.88 8.44 12.15
N LYS A 277 23.00 7.85 11.32
CA LYS A 277 23.41 7.15 10.09
C LYS A 277 23.88 8.10 9.00
N VAL A 278 23.30 9.29 8.87
CA VAL A 278 23.77 10.32 7.93
C VAL A 278 25.16 10.81 8.33
N ALA A 279 25.40 11.06 9.63
CA ALA A 279 26.71 11.41 10.16
C ALA A 279 27.77 10.32 9.91
N ALA A 280 27.41 9.05 10.11
CA ALA A 280 28.27 7.91 9.78
C ALA A 280 28.52 7.78 8.26
N GLY A 281 27.51 8.03 7.43
CA GLY A 281 27.62 8.05 5.97
C GLY A 281 28.61 9.11 5.48
N TYR A 282 28.46 10.36 5.92
CA TYR A 282 29.43 11.43 5.59
C TYR A 282 30.83 11.15 6.15
N SER A 283 30.95 10.52 7.33
CA SER A 283 32.23 10.09 7.88
C SER A 283 32.97 9.06 7.01
N LEU A 284 32.22 8.21 6.29
CA LEU A 284 32.78 7.20 5.38
C LEU A 284 32.96 7.71 3.94
N LEU A 285 32.20 8.73 3.51
CA LEU A 285 32.10 9.15 2.11
C LEU A 285 33.46 9.42 1.43
N PRO A 286 34.42 10.18 2.02
CA PRO A 286 35.75 10.35 1.42
C PRO A 286 36.49 9.02 1.16
N SER A 287 36.34 8.05 2.06
CA SER A 287 37.00 6.74 1.95
C SER A 287 36.32 5.79 0.94
N GLN A 288 35.06 6.05 0.60
CA GLN A 288 34.34 5.33 -0.45
C GLN A 288 34.62 5.97 -1.82
N LEU A 289 34.59 7.30 -1.91
CA LEU A 289 34.95 8.06 -3.10
C LEU A 289 36.45 7.91 -3.45
N GLY A 290 37.31 7.63 -2.48
CA GLY A 290 38.72 7.26 -2.71
C GLY A 290 38.93 5.92 -3.43
N ARG A 291 37.88 5.09 -3.63
CA ARG A 291 37.97 3.77 -4.29
C ARG A 291 37.89 3.87 -5.82
N GLY A 292 38.74 4.73 -6.38
CA GLY A 292 38.95 4.84 -7.83
C GLY A 292 39.52 3.55 -8.46
N PRO A 293 39.62 3.50 -9.81
CA PRO A 293 39.53 4.62 -10.73
C PRO A 293 38.11 5.09 -11.00
N TRP A 294 37.99 6.37 -11.34
CA TRP A 294 36.78 7.02 -11.86
C TRP A 294 37.02 7.46 -13.31
N PRO A 295 35.96 7.80 -14.09
CA PRO A 295 36.14 8.48 -15.36
C PRO A 295 36.73 9.88 -15.11
N ALA A 296 37.72 10.28 -15.90
CA ALA A 296 38.41 11.59 -15.74
C ALA A 296 37.47 12.81 -15.79
N ALA A 297 36.30 12.70 -16.43
CA ALA A 297 35.27 13.73 -16.43
C ALA A 297 34.55 13.89 -15.07
N ALA A 298 34.52 12.84 -14.24
CA ALA A 298 33.87 12.83 -12.94
C ALA A 298 34.83 13.10 -11.77
N GLU A 299 36.14 12.82 -11.93
CA GLU A 299 37.15 12.99 -10.88
C GLU A 299 37.12 14.36 -10.17
N PRO A 300 37.02 15.52 -10.86
CA PRO A 300 36.98 16.83 -10.18
C PRO A 300 35.74 17.03 -9.30
N ALA A 301 34.58 16.52 -9.74
CA ALA A 301 33.33 16.61 -8.97
C ALA A 301 33.32 15.64 -7.79
N ILE A 302 33.88 14.43 -7.97
CA ILE A 302 34.01 13.42 -6.91
C ILE A 302 35.02 13.89 -5.84
N ALA A 303 36.12 14.53 -6.23
CA ALA A 303 37.06 15.14 -5.29
C ALA A 303 36.38 16.26 -4.47
N ARG A 304 35.67 17.19 -5.14
CA ARG A 304 34.94 18.26 -4.44
C ARG A 304 33.85 17.73 -3.51
N LEU A 305 33.15 16.65 -3.90
CA LEU A 305 32.15 15.99 -3.04
C LEU A 305 32.79 15.38 -1.79
N ALA A 306 33.99 14.79 -1.91
CA ALA A 306 34.73 14.29 -0.76
C ALA A 306 35.16 15.42 0.19
N GLU A 307 35.56 16.58 -0.33
CA GLU A 307 35.87 17.77 0.48
C GLU A 307 34.60 18.32 1.18
N GLU A 308 33.54 18.63 0.42
CA GLU A 308 32.23 19.12 0.91
C GLU A 308 31.65 18.19 2.01
N SER A 309 31.85 16.87 1.88
CA SER A 309 31.36 15.88 2.84
C SER A 309 31.93 16.04 4.26
N THR A 310 33.10 16.67 4.40
CA THR A 310 33.75 16.87 5.71
C THR A 310 33.01 17.90 6.56
N GLU A 311 32.56 19.00 5.95
CA GLU A 311 31.76 20.01 6.65
C GLU A 311 30.34 19.47 6.95
N ALA A 312 29.75 18.74 6.00
CA ALA A 312 28.47 18.09 6.19
C ALA A 312 28.52 17.06 7.35
N ARG A 313 29.59 16.26 7.44
CA ARG A 313 29.84 15.34 8.58
C ARG A 313 29.73 16.07 9.90
N ASP A 314 30.43 17.19 10.06
CA ASP A 314 30.55 17.88 11.36
C ASP A 314 29.21 18.52 11.80
N ARG A 315 28.43 19.03 10.83
CA ARG A 315 27.04 19.47 11.07
C ARG A 315 26.14 18.31 11.49
N TRP A 316 26.19 17.15 10.82
CA TRP A 316 25.37 15.99 11.18
C TRP A 316 25.83 15.27 12.47
N MET A 317 27.13 15.28 12.79
CA MET A 317 27.66 14.81 14.08
C MET A 317 27.13 15.67 15.23
N THR A 318 27.11 16.99 15.07
CA THR A 318 26.55 17.92 16.07
C THR A 318 25.10 17.56 16.41
N VAL A 319 24.27 17.24 15.40
CA VAL A 319 22.90 16.75 15.61
C VAL A 319 22.86 15.42 16.38
N ALA A 320 23.71 14.47 16.00
CA ALA A 320 23.76 13.13 16.60
C ALA A 320 24.19 13.13 18.08
N GLU A 321 24.99 14.10 18.52
CA GLU A 321 25.48 14.23 19.90
C GLU A 321 24.52 14.96 20.85
N THR A 322 23.43 15.54 20.34
CA THR A 322 22.42 16.26 21.14
C THR A 322 21.72 15.37 22.18
N ARG A 323 21.47 15.91 23.37
CA ARG A 323 20.93 15.15 24.52
C ARG A 323 19.46 15.44 24.86
N THR A 324 18.90 16.53 24.36
CA THR A 324 17.47 16.88 24.54
C THR A 324 16.79 16.97 23.19
N ASP A 325 15.47 16.77 23.14
CA ASP A 325 14.73 16.80 21.87
C ASP A 325 14.58 18.22 21.31
N GLU A 326 14.62 19.22 22.19
CA GLU A 326 14.77 20.64 21.86
C GLU A 326 16.10 20.90 21.13
N SER A 327 17.25 20.56 21.74
CA SER A 327 18.57 20.75 21.11
C SER A 327 18.76 19.92 19.83
N PHE A 328 18.16 18.73 19.75
CA PHE A 328 18.11 17.96 18.50
C PHE A 328 17.36 18.71 17.40
N THR A 329 16.19 19.26 17.71
CA THR A 329 15.36 19.97 16.73
C THR A 329 16.03 21.26 16.26
N GLU A 330 16.67 22.01 17.17
CA GLU A 330 17.46 23.20 16.85
C GLU A 330 18.67 22.87 15.95
N ALA A 331 19.48 21.87 16.34
CA ALA A 331 20.64 21.46 15.54
C ALA A 331 20.23 20.90 14.17
N LEU A 332 19.11 20.17 14.09
CA LEU A 332 18.57 19.64 12.84
C LEU A 332 18.05 20.74 11.91
N ALA A 333 17.56 21.86 12.44
CA ALA A 333 17.23 23.02 11.60
C ALA A 333 18.47 23.63 10.89
N ALA A 334 19.66 23.44 11.45
CA ALA A 334 20.91 23.99 10.94
C ALA A 334 21.64 23.11 9.88
N VAL A 335 21.23 21.86 9.64
CA VAL A 335 21.91 21.00 8.64
C VAL A 335 21.50 21.30 7.19
N GLY A 336 20.37 21.98 6.97
CA GLY A 336 19.84 22.29 5.64
C GLY A 336 19.10 21.11 4.96
N PRO A 337 18.81 21.21 3.65
CA PRO A 337 17.99 20.24 2.93
C PRO A 337 18.73 18.90 2.68
N ALA A 338 17.96 17.81 2.56
CA ALA A 338 18.48 16.47 2.24
C ALA A 338 18.83 16.26 0.73
N THR A 339 18.80 17.32 -0.08
CA THR A 339 19.10 17.27 -1.52
C THR A 339 20.59 17.00 -1.80
N PRO A 340 20.93 16.46 -2.99
CA PRO A 340 22.30 16.46 -3.50
C PRO A 340 22.94 17.86 -3.45
N THR A 341 24.26 17.94 -3.27
CA THR A 341 25.01 19.20 -3.43
C THR A 341 25.42 19.42 -4.88
N ASP A 342 25.86 20.62 -5.24
CA ASP A 342 26.37 20.90 -6.60
C ASP A 342 27.53 19.98 -7.02
N ALA A 343 28.32 19.44 -6.07
CA ALA A 343 29.34 18.44 -6.40
C ALA A 343 28.73 17.07 -6.68
N GLU A 344 27.72 16.67 -5.90
CA GLU A 344 27.00 15.42 -6.15
C GLU A 344 26.22 15.48 -7.47
N LEU A 345 25.52 16.57 -7.78
CA LEU A 345 24.85 16.80 -9.06
C LEU A 345 25.85 16.74 -10.24
N ALA A 346 27.00 17.40 -10.12
CA ALA A 346 28.04 17.38 -11.14
C ALA A 346 28.65 15.98 -11.32
N ALA A 347 28.88 15.24 -10.25
CA ALA A 347 29.39 13.87 -10.30
C ALA A 347 28.35 12.92 -10.92
N ARG A 348 27.07 13.04 -10.55
CA ARG A 348 25.95 12.28 -11.14
C ARG A 348 25.85 12.52 -12.64
N ALA A 349 25.86 13.78 -13.08
CA ALA A 349 25.87 14.12 -14.50
C ALA A 349 27.10 13.56 -15.25
N ALA A 350 28.30 13.68 -14.68
CA ALA A 350 29.54 13.15 -15.27
C ALA A 350 29.60 11.60 -15.31
N LEU A 351 28.82 10.92 -14.46
CA LEU A 351 28.63 9.47 -14.46
C LEU A 351 27.41 9.01 -15.28
N GLY A 352 26.69 9.92 -15.96
CA GLY A 352 25.49 9.59 -16.73
C GLY A 352 24.31 9.11 -15.88
N LEU A 353 24.25 9.51 -14.61
CA LEU A 353 23.10 9.35 -13.73
C LEU A 353 22.13 10.54 -13.91
N THR A 354 20.87 10.34 -13.52
CA THR A 354 19.93 11.46 -13.31
C THR A 354 20.55 12.45 -12.31
N PRO A 355 20.56 13.77 -12.59
CA PRO A 355 21.00 14.79 -11.64
C PRO A 355 20.27 14.66 -10.30
#